data_AF-A0A6I8MGY5-F1
#
_entry.id   AF-A0A6I8MGY5-F1
#
_cell.length_a   1.000
_cell.length_b   1.000
_cell.length_c   1.000
_cell.angle_alpha   90.00
_cell.angle_beta   90.00
_cell.angle_gamma   90.00
#
_symmetry.space_group_name_H-M   'P 1'
#
loop_
_entity.id
_entity.type
_entity.pdbx_description
1 polymer ?
#
loop_
_entity_poly.entity_id
_entity_poly.type
_entity_poly.pdbx_seq_one_letter_code
_entity_poly.pdbx_strand_id
1 'polypeptide(L)'
;MITTSLAVPAAEAISSDAEVTISDKFPESPRRAKATTSDQAHPNENPVKKRWLRYMMSAFAKLSGPQNNRDLTKTDQDYKYLPFDALPNRDLYHFDLVADLMDFALVQPYREHETPDKGWARFQNKINSCQFVVGYANPEENATSNKGQFLAATGNPKTSGTVSRAEWQPTGDKKSGTFTYAIDRDGSAYNKPSFSTLSPTKFEFANYATVANNRNKFEKRKQPLRIHFAPRSMPRQRIRCYRVSARTFPIFPNQCKSSLVPPPFR
;
A
#
# COMPACT_ATOMS: atom_id res chain seq x y z
N MET A 1 39.35 19.93 3.75
CA MET A 1 38.17 20.81 3.58
C MET A 1 38.04 21.11 2.10
N ILE A 2 37.06 20.52 1.43
CA ILE A 2 36.71 20.82 0.04
C ILE A 2 35.21 21.07 0.06
N THR A 3 34.83 22.33 -0.09
CA THR A 3 33.46 22.82 -0.21
C THR A 3 33.06 22.74 -1.68
N THR A 4 32.01 22.00 -2.00
CA THR A 4 31.34 22.09 -3.31
C THR A 4 29.90 22.50 -3.08
N SER A 5 29.62 23.73 -3.51
CA SER A 5 28.29 24.35 -3.56
C SER A 5 27.63 23.91 -4.87
N LEU A 6 26.41 23.37 -4.80
CA LEU A 6 25.56 23.12 -5.95
C LEU A 6 24.35 24.05 -5.86
N ALA A 7 24.25 24.95 -6.85
CA ALA A 7 23.18 25.90 -7.02
C ALA A 7 21.87 25.20 -7.45
N VAL A 8 20.76 25.66 -6.88
CA VAL A 8 19.39 25.28 -7.25
C VAL A 8 18.85 26.32 -8.23
N PRO A 9 18.30 25.95 -9.40
CA PRO A 9 17.59 26.91 -10.25
C PRO A 9 16.21 27.24 -9.67
N ALA A 10 15.85 28.52 -9.76
CA ALA A 10 14.62 29.11 -9.26
C ALA A 10 13.35 28.49 -9.86
N ALA A 11 12.34 28.30 -9.02
CA ALA A 11 11.00 27.89 -9.43
C ALA A 11 10.29 29.04 -10.15
N GLU A 12 9.80 28.77 -11.37
CA GLU A 12 8.86 29.64 -12.07
C GLU A 12 7.50 29.61 -11.37
N ALA A 13 6.95 30.80 -11.10
CA ALA A 13 5.65 31.00 -10.50
C ALA A 13 4.55 30.66 -11.50
N ILE A 14 3.68 29.71 -11.15
CA ILE A 14 2.48 29.40 -11.92
C ILE A 14 1.38 30.39 -11.53
N SER A 15 0.91 31.12 -12.54
CA SER A 15 -0.14 32.13 -12.50
C SER A 15 -1.45 31.60 -11.91
N SER A 16 -2.00 32.35 -10.97
CA SER A 16 -3.26 32.09 -10.28
C SER A 16 -4.43 32.75 -11.01
N ASP A 17 -4.94 32.16 -12.08
CA ASP A 17 -6.24 32.57 -12.66
C ASP A 17 -6.93 31.38 -13.31
N ALA A 18 -7.67 30.62 -12.50
CA ALA A 18 -8.67 29.67 -12.98
C ALA A 18 -9.88 29.74 -12.04
N GLU A 19 -10.82 30.64 -12.33
CA GLU A 19 -12.15 30.62 -11.75
C GLU A 19 -12.90 29.37 -12.24
N VAL A 20 -13.07 28.39 -11.35
CA VAL A 20 -13.94 27.24 -11.59
C VAL A 20 -15.35 27.62 -11.17
N THR A 21 -16.21 27.90 -12.14
CA THR A 21 -17.64 28.15 -11.92
C THR A 21 -18.33 26.82 -11.57
N ILE A 22 -18.71 26.64 -10.30
CA ILE A 22 -19.43 25.45 -9.83
C ILE A 22 -20.93 25.67 -10.02
N SER A 23 -21.45 25.25 -11.17
CA SER A 23 -22.89 25.10 -11.38
C SER A 23 -23.15 23.80 -12.13
N ASP A 24 -23.15 22.68 -11.40
CA ASP A 24 -23.80 21.46 -11.88
C ASP A 24 -24.46 20.72 -10.72
N LYS A 25 -25.73 20.38 -10.94
CA LYS A 25 -26.54 19.55 -10.03
C LYS A 25 -25.88 18.19 -9.85
N PHE A 26 -25.73 17.79 -8.59
CA PHE A 26 -25.13 16.51 -8.22
C PHE A 26 -25.97 15.32 -8.70
N PRO A 27 -25.36 14.27 -9.26
CA PRO A 27 -26.03 12.98 -9.40
C PRO A 27 -26.25 12.41 -7.99
N GLU A 28 -27.51 12.12 -7.66
CA GLU A 28 -27.85 11.36 -6.45
C GLU A 28 -27.21 9.97 -6.53
N SER A 29 -26.51 9.57 -5.47
CA SER A 29 -25.97 8.22 -5.35
C SER A 29 -27.11 7.18 -5.40
N PRO A 30 -26.99 6.08 -6.15
CA PRO A 30 -27.98 5.01 -6.13
C PRO A 30 -28.15 4.47 -4.71
N ARG A 31 -29.39 4.50 -4.21
CA ARG A 31 -29.74 3.89 -2.91
C ARG A 31 -29.34 2.41 -2.94
N ARG A 32 -28.28 2.06 -2.21
CA ARG A 32 -27.88 0.67 -1.95
C ARG A 32 -29.00 -0.02 -1.17
N ALA A 33 -29.37 -1.22 -1.60
CA ALA A 33 -30.31 -2.09 -0.89
C ALA A 33 -29.85 -2.29 0.57
N LYS A 34 -30.80 -2.24 1.49
CA LYS A 34 -30.64 -2.32 2.96
C LYS A 34 -29.64 -3.41 3.36
N ALA A 35 -28.47 -2.99 3.86
CA ALA A 35 -27.62 -3.83 4.66
C ALA A 35 -28.16 -3.81 6.10
N THR A 36 -28.42 -4.99 6.64
CA THR A 36 -28.83 -5.26 8.02
C THR A 36 -27.77 -4.77 9.00
N THR A 37 -28.13 -3.72 9.76
CA THR A 37 -27.71 -3.36 11.13
C THR A 37 -26.34 -3.87 11.61
N SER A 38 -25.32 -3.04 11.42
CA SER A 38 -24.35 -2.73 12.48
C SER A 38 -23.92 -1.26 12.39
N ASP A 39 -24.90 -0.35 12.40
CA ASP A 39 -24.65 1.08 12.52
C ASP A 39 -24.23 1.38 13.97
N GLN A 40 -22.94 1.31 14.27
CA GLN A 40 -22.38 2.24 15.24
C GLN A 40 -22.36 3.61 14.55
N ALA A 41 -23.52 4.28 14.57
CA ALA A 41 -23.62 5.68 14.18
C ALA A 41 -22.61 6.47 15.03
N HIS A 42 -21.60 7.07 14.39
CA HIS A 42 -20.80 8.11 15.02
C HIS A 42 -21.72 9.30 15.28
N PRO A 43 -22.15 9.58 16.53
CA PRO A 43 -23.34 10.41 16.77
C PRO A 43 -23.16 11.90 16.43
N ASN A 44 -21.95 12.35 16.07
CA ASN A 44 -21.61 13.78 16.03
C ASN A 44 -20.90 14.24 14.74
N GLU A 45 -20.90 13.46 13.65
CA GLU A 45 -20.24 13.89 12.43
C GLU A 45 -21.14 14.74 11.51
N ASN A 46 -20.73 15.99 11.33
CA ASN A 46 -21.42 17.01 10.54
C ASN A 46 -21.65 16.52 9.08
N PRO A 47 -22.91 16.46 8.59
CA PRO A 47 -23.24 16.02 7.23
C PRO A 47 -22.56 16.81 6.12
N VAL A 48 -22.16 18.05 6.38
CA VAL A 48 -21.34 18.86 5.47
C VAL A 48 -19.95 18.24 5.28
N LYS A 49 -19.29 17.82 6.37
CA LYS A 49 -17.95 17.19 6.31
C LYS A 49 -17.97 15.88 5.51
N LYS A 50 -19.06 15.11 5.64
CA LYS A 50 -19.28 13.85 4.91
C LYS A 50 -19.34 14.07 3.40
N ARG A 51 -20.11 15.09 2.97
CA ARG A 51 -20.21 15.49 1.56
C ARG A 51 -18.87 15.97 1.02
N TRP A 52 -18.12 16.74 1.81
CA TRP A 52 -16.80 17.24 1.42
C TRP A 52 -15.78 16.13 1.19
N LEU A 53 -15.67 15.14 2.07
CA LEU A 53 -14.74 14.02 1.86
C LEU A 53 -15.03 13.29 0.55
N ARG A 54 -16.29 12.89 0.33
CA ARG A 54 -16.68 12.20 -0.90
C ARG A 54 -16.41 13.06 -2.13
N TYR A 55 -16.74 14.35 -2.07
CA TYR A 55 -16.49 15.29 -3.16
C TYR A 55 -14.99 15.36 -3.51
N MET A 56 -14.12 15.57 -2.52
CA MET A 56 -12.67 15.64 -2.71
C MET A 56 -12.10 14.34 -3.27
N MET A 57 -12.47 13.20 -2.69
CA MET A 57 -12.00 11.90 -3.18
C MET A 57 -12.51 11.59 -4.59
N SER A 58 -13.71 12.06 -4.96
CA SER A 58 -14.24 11.90 -6.32
C SER A 58 -13.48 12.78 -7.31
N ALA A 59 -13.04 13.97 -6.90
CA ALA A 59 -12.16 14.81 -7.71
C ALA A 59 -10.78 14.15 -7.91
N PHE A 60 -10.19 13.57 -6.85
CA PHE A 60 -8.93 12.83 -6.98
C PHE A 60 -9.06 11.56 -7.82
N ALA A 61 -10.21 10.87 -7.75
CA ALA A 61 -10.48 9.68 -8.55
C ALA A 61 -10.53 9.99 -10.07
N LYS A 62 -10.76 11.24 -10.46
CA LYS A 62 -10.65 11.68 -11.87
C LYS A 62 -9.21 11.86 -12.34
N LEU A 63 -8.23 11.90 -11.42
CA LEU A 63 -6.81 12.12 -11.71
C LEU A 63 -5.93 10.91 -11.37
N SER A 64 -6.46 9.97 -10.59
CA SER A 64 -5.78 8.81 -10.04
C SER A 64 -6.79 7.72 -9.66
N GLY A 65 -6.34 6.53 -9.32
CA GLY A 65 -7.21 5.45 -8.92
C GLY A 65 -7.89 4.73 -10.08
N PRO A 66 -8.75 3.74 -9.77
CA PRO A 66 -9.41 2.91 -10.77
C PRO A 66 -10.25 3.69 -11.79
N GLN A 67 -10.79 4.85 -11.42
CA GLN A 67 -11.65 5.65 -12.30
C GLN A 67 -10.88 6.40 -13.38
N ASN A 68 -9.69 6.92 -13.08
CA ASN A 68 -8.79 7.55 -14.06
C ASN A 68 -8.09 6.50 -14.94
N ASN A 69 -7.84 5.31 -14.39
CA ASN A 69 -6.98 4.30 -15.00
C ASN A 69 -7.78 3.17 -15.69
N ARG A 70 -8.93 3.48 -16.30
CA ARG A 70 -9.85 2.45 -16.87
C ARG A 70 -9.18 1.56 -17.93
N ASP A 71 -8.29 2.14 -18.71
CA ASP A 71 -7.58 1.47 -19.80
C ASP A 71 -6.16 1.05 -19.41
N LEU A 72 -5.79 1.25 -18.15
CA LEU A 72 -4.48 0.91 -17.61
C LEU A 72 -4.57 -0.23 -16.60
N THR A 73 -3.53 -1.02 -16.57
CA THR A 73 -3.25 -2.03 -15.56
C THR A 73 -2.32 -1.46 -14.51
N LYS A 74 -2.34 -2.02 -13.29
CA LYS A 74 -1.43 -1.65 -12.19
C LYS A 74 0.06 -1.82 -12.51
N THR A 75 0.40 -2.38 -13.67
CA THR A 75 1.77 -2.59 -14.13
C THR A 75 2.23 -1.55 -15.14
N ASP A 76 1.31 -0.72 -15.62
CA ASP A 76 1.61 0.36 -16.54
C ASP A 76 2.28 1.53 -15.80
N GLN A 77 3.29 2.12 -16.43
CA GLN A 77 4.08 3.20 -15.85
C GLN A 77 3.23 4.45 -15.56
N ASP A 78 2.18 4.66 -16.34
CA ASP A 78 1.28 5.80 -16.23
C ASP A 78 0.12 5.57 -15.23
N TYR A 79 0.05 4.38 -14.60
CA TYR A 79 -0.96 4.09 -13.60
C TYR A 79 -0.74 4.94 -12.35
N LYS A 80 -1.66 5.88 -12.08
CA LYS A 80 -1.61 6.73 -10.89
C LYS A 80 -2.46 6.14 -9.78
N TYR A 81 -1.84 5.72 -8.68
CA TYR A 81 -2.55 5.09 -7.57
C TYR A 81 -3.32 6.10 -6.71
N LEU A 82 -4.47 5.69 -6.18
CA LEU A 82 -5.19 6.41 -5.13
C LEU A 82 -5.32 5.52 -3.87
N PRO A 83 -4.35 5.58 -2.93
CA PRO A 83 -4.46 4.89 -1.66
C PRO A 83 -5.31 5.67 -0.64
N PHE A 84 -5.92 4.95 0.29
CA PHE A 84 -6.53 5.52 1.49
C PHE A 84 -5.94 4.83 2.72
N ASP A 85 -5.39 5.63 3.63
CA ASP A 85 -4.78 5.17 4.87
C ASP A 85 -5.75 5.34 6.04
N ALA A 86 -5.87 4.30 6.87
CA ALA A 86 -6.96 4.19 7.84
C ALA A 86 -6.54 3.49 9.14
N LEU A 87 -6.94 4.08 10.25
CA LEU A 87 -6.94 3.42 11.55
C LEU A 87 -8.15 2.46 11.62
N PRO A 88 -7.97 1.18 12.01
CA PRO A 88 -9.02 0.17 12.01
C PRO A 88 -10.30 0.53 12.77
N ASN A 89 -10.22 1.43 13.77
CA ASN A 89 -11.31 1.76 14.67
C ASN A 89 -11.82 3.20 14.55
N ARG A 90 -11.14 4.07 13.80
CA ARG A 90 -11.51 5.50 13.71
C ARG A 90 -12.04 5.90 12.34
N ASP A 91 -11.53 5.27 11.28
CA ASP A 91 -11.78 5.75 9.93
C ASP A 91 -12.76 4.87 9.15
N LEU A 92 -13.42 3.91 9.80
CA LEU A 92 -14.36 3.00 9.14
C LEU A 92 -15.49 3.74 8.43
N TYR A 93 -15.94 4.84 9.03
CA TYR A 93 -16.98 5.67 8.47
C TYR A 93 -16.51 6.44 7.23
N HIS A 94 -15.35 7.10 7.31
CA HIS A 94 -14.74 7.79 6.17
C HIS A 94 -14.45 6.84 5.02
N PHE A 95 -13.98 5.64 5.35
CA PHE A 95 -13.69 4.58 4.40
C PHE A 95 -14.94 4.14 3.63
N ASP A 96 -16.08 3.97 4.32
CA ASP A 96 -17.36 3.60 3.67
C ASP A 96 -17.78 4.58 2.60
N LEU A 97 -17.46 5.86 2.79
CA LEU A 97 -17.83 6.89 1.82
C LEU A 97 -17.01 6.79 0.54
N VAL A 98 -15.82 6.20 0.53
CA VAL A 98 -14.86 6.36 -0.58
C VAL A 98 -14.21 5.06 -1.05
N ALA A 99 -14.63 3.91 -0.51
CA ALA A 99 -13.98 2.62 -0.78
C ALA A 99 -13.99 2.19 -2.26
N ASP A 100 -15.00 2.61 -3.02
CA ASP A 100 -15.15 2.37 -4.45
C ASP A 100 -14.25 3.26 -5.33
N LEU A 101 -13.60 4.28 -4.75
CA LEU A 101 -12.77 5.24 -5.48
C LEU A 101 -11.28 4.88 -5.46
N MET A 102 -10.85 3.98 -4.59
CA MET A 102 -9.44 3.79 -4.22
C MET A 102 -8.85 2.45 -4.66
N ASP A 103 -7.53 2.43 -4.83
CA ASP A 103 -6.78 1.24 -5.18
C ASP A 103 -6.47 0.34 -3.99
N PHE A 104 -6.14 0.96 -2.86
CA PHE A 104 -5.61 0.28 -1.70
C PHE A 104 -6.11 0.93 -0.41
N ALA A 105 -6.40 0.08 0.56
CA ALA A 105 -6.62 0.42 1.95
C ALA A 105 -5.35 0.10 2.74
N LEU A 106 -4.65 1.13 3.18
CA LEU A 106 -3.49 1.01 4.06
C LEU A 106 -4.03 1.01 5.49
N VAL A 107 -4.15 -0.18 6.08
CA VAL A 107 -4.76 -0.33 7.40
C VAL A 107 -3.67 -0.43 8.46
N GLN A 108 -3.81 0.34 9.54
CA GLN A 108 -2.78 0.53 10.56
C GLN A 108 -3.02 -0.24 11.89
N PRO A 109 -2.83 -1.58 11.96
CA PRO A 109 -2.90 -2.33 13.21
C PRO A 109 -1.53 -2.31 13.92
N TYR A 110 -1.11 -1.14 14.36
CA TYR A 110 0.25 -0.95 14.90
C TYR A 110 0.39 -1.47 16.33
N ARG A 111 -0.68 -1.36 17.13
CA ARG A 111 -0.65 -1.77 18.54
C ARG A 111 -0.66 -3.29 18.64
N GLU A 112 -0.05 -3.83 19.68
CA GLU A 112 0.02 -5.29 19.91
C GLU A 112 -1.37 -5.97 19.96
N HIS A 113 -2.38 -5.29 20.50
CA HIS A 113 -3.76 -5.81 20.55
C HIS A 113 -4.55 -5.61 19.25
N GLU A 114 -4.02 -4.84 18.30
CA GLU A 114 -4.57 -4.63 16.96
C GLU A 114 -3.93 -5.67 16.03
N THR A 115 -4.69 -6.72 15.68
CA THR A 115 -4.20 -7.77 14.79
C THR A 115 -4.65 -7.52 13.35
N PRO A 116 -3.93 -8.06 12.35
CA PRO A 116 -4.38 -8.05 10.96
C PRO A 116 -5.80 -8.61 10.78
N ASP A 117 -6.16 -9.68 11.50
CA ASP A 117 -7.51 -10.26 11.46
C ASP A 117 -8.59 -9.27 11.93
N LYS A 118 -8.34 -8.58 13.05
CA LYS A 118 -9.27 -7.55 13.55
C LYS A 118 -9.39 -6.40 12.57
N GLY A 119 -8.29 -5.98 11.94
CA GLY A 119 -8.32 -4.99 10.88
C GLY A 119 -9.19 -5.47 9.72
N TRP A 120 -8.85 -6.62 9.12
CA TRP A 120 -9.55 -7.17 7.97
C TRP A 120 -11.05 -7.38 8.21
N ALA A 121 -11.45 -7.89 9.38
CA ALA A 121 -12.85 -8.09 9.73
C ALA A 121 -13.70 -6.81 9.61
N ARG A 122 -13.10 -5.62 9.76
CA ARG A 122 -13.79 -4.33 9.62
C ARG A 122 -13.93 -3.85 8.18
N PHE A 123 -13.01 -4.25 7.30
CA PHE A 123 -12.92 -3.76 5.91
C PHE A 123 -13.44 -4.76 4.88
N GLN A 124 -13.52 -6.05 5.21
CA GLN A 124 -13.81 -7.13 4.26
C GLN A 124 -15.16 -7.03 3.53
N ASN A 125 -16.13 -6.30 4.07
CA ASN A 125 -17.44 -6.09 3.44
C ASN A 125 -17.46 -4.87 2.48
N LYS A 126 -16.34 -4.14 2.40
CA LYS A 126 -16.23 -2.82 1.75
C LYS A 126 -15.21 -2.84 0.62
N ILE A 127 -14.18 -3.67 0.76
CA ILE A 127 -13.12 -3.86 -0.22
C ILE A 127 -12.83 -5.33 -0.44
N ASN A 128 -12.25 -5.66 -1.59
CA ASN A 128 -11.65 -6.97 -1.77
C ASN A 128 -10.29 -7.06 -1.04
N SER A 129 -9.87 -8.29 -0.74
CA SER A 129 -8.59 -8.59 -0.07
C SER A 129 -7.38 -7.98 -0.76
N CYS A 130 -7.41 -7.85 -2.09
CA CYS A 130 -6.32 -7.30 -2.88
C CYS A 130 -6.27 -5.78 -2.93
N GLN A 131 -7.21 -5.11 -2.27
CA GLN A 131 -7.07 -3.71 -1.88
C GLN A 131 -6.46 -3.59 -0.47
N PHE A 132 -6.52 -4.63 0.37
CA PHE A 132 -6.05 -4.56 1.76
C PHE A 132 -4.52 -4.66 1.88
N VAL A 133 -3.91 -3.65 2.48
CA VAL A 133 -2.48 -3.59 2.80
C VAL A 133 -2.33 -3.43 4.30
N VAL A 134 -1.60 -4.34 4.95
CA VAL A 134 -1.46 -4.33 6.42
C VAL A 134 -0.21 -3.58 6.87
N GLY A 135 -0.40 -2.66 7.81
CA GLY A 135 0.65 -1.80 8.33
C GLY A 135 1.39 -2.35 9.54
N TYR A 136 2.64 -1.94 9.69
CA TYR A 136 3.39 -1.96 10.94
C TYR A 136 4.13 -0.63 11.14
N ALA A 137 4.68 -0.39 12.32
CA ALA A 137 5.41 0.84 12.62
C ALA A 137 6.77 0.53 13.24
N ASN A 138 7.79 1.30 12.85
CA ASN A 138 9.09 1.31 13.50
C ASN A 138 9.08 2.24 14.73
N PRO A 139 9.98 2.05 15.71
CA PRO A 139 10.16 2.98 16.82
C PRO A 139 10.64 4.38 16.37
N GLU A 140 9.77 5.37 16.47
CA GLU A 140 10.11 6.79 16.29
C GLU A 140 11.00 7.33 17.41
N GLU A 141 11.84 8.31 17.08
CA GLU A 141 12.71 8.96 18.05
C GLU A 141 11.91 9.70 19.11
N ASN A 142 12.28 9.50 20.38
CA ASN A 142 11.67 10.17 21.53
C ASN A 142 10.14 10.02 21.65
N ALA A 143 9.51 9.09 20.93
CA ALA A 143 8.07 8.78 21.01
C ALA A 143 7.73 8.02 22.30
N THR A 144 7.83 8.70 23.44
CA THR A 144 7.66 8.12 24.78
C THR A 144 6.26 7.58 25.01
N SER A 145 5.24 8.22 24.44
CA SER A 145 3.82 7.80 24.52
C SER A 145 3.53 6.48 23.79
N ASN A 146 4.33 6.16 22.76
CA ASN A 146 4.19 4.94 21.96
C ASN A 146 5.18 3.84 22.39
N LYS A 147 6.04 4.13 23.37
CA LYS A 147 7.05 3.18 23.86
C LYS A 147 6.35 1.92 24.39
N GLY A 148 6.74 0.78 23.83
CA GLY A 148 6.14 -0.51 24.19
C GLY A 148 4.80 -0.82 23.52
N GLN A 149 4.29 0.06 22.66
CA GLN A 149 3.00 -0.16 21.97
C GLN A 149 3.18 -0.66 20.54
N PHE A 150 4.20 -0.17 19.82
CA PHE A 150 4.49 -0.58 18.44
C PHE A 150 5.71 -1.51 18.39
N LEU A 151 5.45 -2.79 18.66
CA LEU A 151 6.52 -3.79 18.83
C LEU A 151 6.83 -4.61 17.57
N ALA A 152 6.06 -4.39 16.49
CA ALA A 152 6.15 -5.16 15.27
C ALA A 152 7.57 -5.24 14.68
N ALA A 153 8.22 -4.07 14.60
CA ALA A 153 9.54 -3.91 14.02
C ALA A 153 10.62 -3.76 15.10
N THR A 154 10.56 -4.60 16.14
CA THR A 154 11.56 -4.65 17.20
C THR A 154 12.11 -6.08 17.35
N GLY A 155 13.28 -6.22 18.00
CA GLY A 155 13.91 -7.51 18.23
C GLY A 155 14.60 -8.08 16.98
N ASN A 156 14.52 -9.39 16.78
CA ASN A 156 15.15 -10.06 15.64
C ASN A 156 14.31 -9.85 14.36
N PRO A 157 14.85 -9.21 13.31
CA PRO A 157 14.11 -8.92 12.08
C PRO A 157 13.46 -10.16 11.44
N LYS A 158 14.13 -11.32 11.49
CA LYS A 158 13.69 -12.58 10.85
C LYS A 158 12.46 -13.20 11.50
N THR A 159 12.28 -13.00 12.81
CA THR A 159 11.19 -13.59 13.60
C THR A 159 10.27 -12.53 14.21
N SER A 160 10.32 -11.32 13.66
CA SER A 160 9.63 -10.14 14.19
C SER A 160 8.12 -10.16 13.92
N GLY A 161 7.39 -9.28 14.60
CA GLY A 161 5.98 -9.02 14.30
C GLY A 161 5.76 -8.44 12.90
N THR A 162 6.79 -7.82 12.31
CA THR A 162 6.81 -7.39 10.90
C THR A 162 6.68 -8.58 9.95
N VAL A 163 7.47 -9.65 10.15
CA VAL A 163 7.36 -10.88 9.36
C VAL A 163 5.99 -11.52 9.55
N SER A 164 5.51 -11.59 10.80
CA SER A 164 4.19 -12.15 11.10
C SER A 164 3.06 -11.43 10.35
N ARG A 165 3.09 -10.08 10.31
CA ARG A 165 2.13 -9.27 9.54
C ARG A 165 2.29 -9.47 8.02
N ALA A 166 3.53 -9.63 7.55
CA ALA A 166 3.82 -9.86 6.13
C ALA A 166 3.43 -11.26 5.63
N GLU A 167 3.48 -12.27 6.49
CA GLU A 167 3.02 -13.62 6.16
C GLU A 167 1.50 -13.77 6.28
N TRP A 168 0.85 -13.01 7.17
CA TRP A 168 -0.60 -13.08 7.40
C TRP A 168 -1.41 -12.91 6.11
N GLN A 169 -2.48 -13.68 5.97
CA GLN A 169 -3.43 -13.59 4.85
C GLN A 169 -4.87 -13.65 5.39
N PRO A 170 -5.83 -12.99 4.73
CA PRO A 170 -7.24 -13.23 5.00
C PRO A 170 -7.60 -14.71 4.79
N THR A 171 -8.49 -15.26 5.62
CA THR A 171 -8.93 -16.65 5.47
C THR A 171 -9.53 -16.90 4.08
N GLY A 172 -8.92 -17.84 3.34
CA GLY A 172 -9.37 -18.24 2.01
C GLY A 172 -9.04 -17.24 0.89
N ASP A 173 -8.28 -16.19 1.17
CA ASP A 173 -7.97 -15.14 0.18
C ASP A 173 -6.54 -14.60 0.35
N LYS A 174 -6.16 -13.56 -0.40
CA LYS A 174 -4.81 -13.01 -0.41
C LYS A 174 -4.83 -11.48 -0.28
N LYS A 175 -4.10 -10.95 0.70
CA LYS A 175 -3.90 -9.49 0.82
C LYS A 175 -3.00 -8.94 -0.30
N SER A 176 -3.06 -7.64 -0.51
CA SER A 176 -2.18 -6.94 -1.45
C SER A 176 -0.71 -6.93 -1.01
N GLY A 177 -0.46 -6.64 0.28
CA GLY A 177 0.90 -6.59 0.81
C GLY A 177 0.97 -5.99 2.22
N THR A 178 2.13 -5.43 2.55
CA THR A 178 2.37 -4.69 3.79
C THR A 178 2.99 -3.33 3.54
N PHE A 179 2.75 -2.40 4.44
CA PHE A 179 3.48 -1.13 4.48
C PHE A 179 4.05 -0.89 5.89
N THR A 180 4.98 0.07 5.99
CA THR A 180 5.56 0.47 7.27
C THR A 180 5.47 1.97 7.46
N TYR A 181 5.16 2.38 8.67
CA TYR A 181 5.32 3.74 9.16
C TYR A 181 6.73 3.95 9.73
N ALA A 182 7.26 5.17 9.57
CA ALA A 182 8.62 5.57 9.96
C ALA A 182 9.71 4.64 9.38
N ILE A 183 9.73 4.44 8.05
CA ILE A 183 10.68 3.52 7.40
C ILE A 183 12.15 3.92 7.59
N ASP A 184 12.43 5.21 7.71
CA ASP A 184 13.74 5.78 8.04
C ASP A 184 14.27 5.32 9.40
N ARG A 185 13.38 4.82 10.27
CA ARG A 185 13.67 4.27 11.59
C ARG A 185 13.84 2.74 11.59
N ASP A 186 13.82 2.06 10.45
CA ASP A 186 14.01 0.59 10.38
C ASP A 186 15.30 0.16 11.09
N GLY A 187 15.19 -0.82 11.99
CA GLY A 187 16.30 -1.28 12.83
C GLY A 187 16.43 -0.53 14.17
N SER A 188 15.64 0.52 14.40
CA SER A 188 15.59 1.21 15.69
C SER A 188 14.92 0.35 16.76
N ALA A 189 15.35 0.51 18.00
CA ALA A 189 14.72 -0.09 19.16
C ALA A 189 14.42 0.97 20.23
N TYR A 190 13.49 0.66 21.13
CA TYR A 190 13.09 1.52 22.26
C TYR A 190 14.14 1.60 23.39
N ASN A 191 15.29 0.95 23.23
CA ASN A 191 16.44 1.12 24.11
C ASN A 191 17.28 2.34 23.65
N LYS A 192 18.00 2.95 24.60
CA LYS A 192 19.04 3.93 24.26
C LYS A 192 20.23 3.16 23.65
N PRO A 193 20.94 3.69 22.64
CA PRO A 193 20.84 5.05 22.08
C PRO A 193 19.86 5.21 20.90
N SER A 194 19.49 4.13 20.20
CA SER A 194 18.70 4.22 18.95
C SER A 194 17.38 4.97 19.10
N PHE A 195 16.74 4.90 20.26
CA PHE A 195 15.49 5.61 20.53
C PHE A 195 15.62 7.14 20.54
N SER A 196 16.80 7.69 20.84
CA SER A 196 16.98 9.14 21.01
C SER A 196 17.81 9.80 19.90
N THR A 197 18.32 9.02 18.95
CA THR A 197 19.22 9.52 17.90
C THR A 197 18.82 8.97 16.54
N LEU A 198 19.11 9.73 15.48
CA LEU A 198 19.05 9.24 14.10
C LEU A 198 20.28 8.37 13.82
N SER A 199 20.08 7.25 13.11
CA SER A 199 21.15 6.34 12.70
C SER A 199 20.90 5.84 11.28
N PRO A 200 21.94 5.58 10.47
CA PRO A 200 21.78 4.91 9.20
C PRO A 200 21.06 3.57 9.35
N THR A 201 20.20 3.23 8.40
CA THR A 201 19.46 1.96 8.38
C THR A 201 19.89 1.08 7.21
N LYS A 202 19.80 -0.23 7.42
CA LYS A 202 19.97 -1.26 6.39
C LYS A 202 18.63 -1.81 5.87
N PHE A 203 17.52 -1.26 6.35
CA PHE A 203 16.16 -1.69 6.01
C PHE A 203 15.94 -3.20 6.25
N GLU A 204 16.46 -3.74 7.35
CA GLU A 204 16.42 -5.19 7.60
C GLU A 204 14.98 -5.68 7.78
N PHE A 205 14.16 -4.96 8.56
CA PHE A 205 12.77 -5.35 8.76
C PHE A 205 11.96 -5.26 7.46
N ALA A 206 12.13 -4.19 6.68
CA ALA A 206 11.49 -4.03 5.38
C ALA A 206 11.93 -5.11 4.37
N ASN A 207 13.20 -5.51 4.37
CA ASN A 207 13.71 -6.58 3.53
C ASN A 207 13.06 -7.93 3.90
N TYR A 208 12.99 -8.26 5.19
CA TYR A 208 12.31 -9.48 5.65
C TYR A 208 10.80 -9.45 5.35
N ALA A 209 10.13 -8.31 5.51
CA ALA A 209 8.72 -8.15 5.13
C ALA A 209 8.51 -8.37 3.62
N THR A 210 9.42 -7.87 2.79
CA THR A 210 9.37 -8.03 1.33
C THR A 210 9.48 -9.51 0.94
N VAL A 211 10.39 -10.24 1.57
CA VAL A 211 10.54 -11.68 1.35
C VAL A 211 9.31 -12.43 1.84
N ALA A 212 8.79 -12.11 3.03
CA ALA A 212 7.63 -12.74 3.63
C ALA A 212 6.35 -12.57 2.78
N ASN A 213 6.10 -11.37 2.23
CA ASN A 213 4.94 -11.12 1.36
C ASN A 213 4.91 -12.00 0.09
N ASN A 214 6.06 -12.46 -0.39
CA ASN A 214 6.15 -13.25 -1.61
C ASN A 214 7.26 -14.30 -1.57
N ARG A 215 7.24 -15.15 -0.54
CA ARG A 215 8.28 -16.16 -0.29
C ARG A 215 8.54 -17.04 -1.52
N ASN A 216 7.48 -17.46 -2.20
CA ASN A 216 7.56 -18.28 -3.42
C ASN A 216 8.36 -17.61 -4.55
N LYS A 217 8.27 -16.28 -4.71
CA LYS A 217 9.05 -15.54 -5.72
C LYS A 217 10.54 -15.56 -5.39
N PHE A 218 10.90 -15.50 -4.11
CA PHE A 218 12.29 -15.54 -3.67
C PHE A 218 12.89 -16.95 -3.68
N GLU A 219 12.13 -17.97 -3.27
CA GLU A 219 12.60 -19.36 -3.32
C GLU A 219 12.83 -19.85 -4.76
N LYS A 220 11.98 -19.44 -5.72
CA LYS A 220 12.22 -19.72 -7.15
C LYS A 220 13.52 -19.11 -7.68
N ARG A 221 13.96 -17.98 -7.13
CA ARG A 221 15.23 -17.33 -7.51
C ARG A 221 16.46 -17.99 -6.89
N LYS A 222 16.28 -18.75 -5.80
CA LYS A 222 17.36 -19.54 -5.16
C LYS A 222 17.62 -20.86 -5.88
N GLN A 223 16.67 -21.35 -6.69
CA GLN A 223 16.93 -22.53 -7.52
C GLN A 223 18.03 -22.18 -8.53
N PRO A 224 19.15 -22.93 -8.55
CA PRO A 224 20.19 -22.69 -9.54
C PRO A 224 19.56 -22.80 -10.92
N LEU A 225 19.85 -21.84 -11.81
CA LEU A 225 19.49 -21.92 -13.21
C LEU A 225 19.98 -23.28 -13.71
N ARG A 226 19.06 -24.20 -14.01
CA ARG A 226 19.40 -25.44 -14.71
C ARG A 226 19.86 -25.04 -16.11
N ILE A 227 21.15 -24.82 -16.25
CA ILE A 227 21.79 -24.70 -17.56
C ILE A 227 21.72 -26.10 -18.15
N HIS A 228 20.73 -26.35 -19.00
CA HIS A 228 20.74 -27.51 -19.86
C HIS A 228 21.88 -27.33 -20.84
N PHE A 229 23.02 -27.95 -20.55
CA PHE A 229 24.04 -28.18 -21.56
C PHE A 229 23.41 -29.14 -22.57
N ALA A 230 22.98 -28.60 -23.71
CA ALA A 230 22.66 -29.44 -24.86
C ALA A 230 23.91 -30.27 -25.19
N PRO A 231 23.76 -31.60 -25.38
CA PRO A 231 24.90 -32.44 -25.74
C PRO A 231 25.53 -31.89 -27.03
N ARG A 232 26.83 -31.62 -26.97
CA ARG A 232 27.62 -31.15 -28.11
C ARG A 232 27.69 -32.26 -29.16
N SER A 233 26.78 -32.23 -30.11
CA SER A 233 27.00 -32.81 -31.43
C SER A 233 26.45 -31.88 -32.50
N MET A 234 27.36 -31.38 -33.34
CA MET A 234 27.16 -30.75 -34.66
C MET A 234 27.12 -29.20 -34.72
N PRO A 235 27.34 -28.59 -35.90
CA PRO A 235 28.60 -27.93 -36.27
C PRO A 235 28.46 -26.40 -36.23
N ARG A 236 29.58 -25.68 -36.39
CA ARG A 236 29.71 -24.21 -36.29
C ARG A 236 28.56 -23.45 -36.98
N GLN A 237 27.59 -22.99 -36.19
CA GLN A 237 26.66 -21.93 -36.58
C GLN A 237 27.14 -20.58 -36.02
N ARG A 238 27.12 -19.56 -36.88
CA ARG A 238 27.43 -18.17 -36.55
C ARG A 238 26.49 -17.67 -35.46
N ILE A 239 27.05 -17.22 -34.35
CA ILE A 239 26.32 -16.61 -33.23
C ILE A 239 25.87 -15.22 -33.67
N ARG A 240 24.56 -15.02 -33.88
CA ARG A 240 23.95 -13.69 -33.83
C ARG A 240 23.63 -13.35 -32.38
N CYS A 241 24.34 -12.38 -31.83
CA CYS A 241 24.01 -11.81 -30.54
C CYS A 241 22.72 -10.99 -30.67
N TYR A 242 21.63 -11.47 -30.08
CA TYR A 242 20.44 -10.65 -29.87
C TYR A 242 20.56 -9.94 -28.53
N ARG A 243 20.40 -8.61 -28.57
CA ARG A 243 20.33 -7.76 -27.39
C ARG A 243 19.07 -8.14 -26.60
N VAL A 244 19.25 -8.75 -25.43
CA VAL A 244 18.13 -9.03 -24.53
C VAL A 244 17.73 -7.70 -23.90
N SER A 245 16.66 -7.10 -24.42
CA SER A 245 16.00 -5.96 -23.77
C SER A 245 15.41 -6.44 -22.44
N ALA A 246 15.70 -5.70 -21.37
CA ALA A 246 15.13 -5.95 -20.05
C ALA A 246 13.61 -5.83 -20.13
N ARG A 247 12.91 -6.97 -20.11
CA ARG A 247 11.45 -6.99 -19.95
C ARG A 247 11.14 -6.54 -18.53
N THR A 248 10.40 -5.44 -18.42
CA THR A 248 9.59 -5.09 -17.24
C THR A 248 8.65 -6.26 -16.96
N PHE A 249 8.80 -6.88 -15.79
CA PHE A 249 7.90 -7.94 -15.33
C PHE A 249 6.89 -7.37 -14.34
N PRO A 250 5.62 -7.78 -14.42
CA PRO A 250 4.56 -7.27 -13.56
C PRO A 250 4.91 -7.52 -12.08
N ILE A 251 4.80 -6.46 -11.26
CA ILE A 251 5.18 -6.49 -9.84
C ILE A 251 4.21 -7.34 -8.99
N PHE A 252 3.02 -7.67 -9.50
CA PHE A 252 2.02 -8.45 -8.78
C PHE A 252 1.51 -9.62 -9.64
N PRO A 253 1.69 -10.90 -9.21
CA PRO A 253 1.02 -12.00 -9.87
C PRO A 253 -0.48 -11.97 -9.53
N ASN A 254 -1.31 -11.93 -10.58
CA ASN A 254 -2.78 -12.06 -10.60
C ASN A 254 -3.27 -13.34 -9.90
N GLN A 255 -3.23 -13.40 -8.57
CA GLN A 255 -3.84 -14.48 -7.78
C GLN A 255 -5.03 -14.01 -6.94
N CYS A 256 -5.43 -12.77 -7.13
CA CYS A 256 -6.64 -12.19 -6.58
C CYS A 256 -7.83 -12.65 -7.41
N LYS A 257 -8.63 -13.60 -6.92
CA LYS A 257 -9.95 -13.85 -7.51
C LYS A 257 -10.84 -12.70 -7.03
N SER A 258 -11.12 -11.70 -7.86
CA SER A 258 -12.12 -10.69 -7.51
C SER A 258 -13.52 -11.32 -7.54
N SER A 259 -13.94 -11.92 -6.43
CA SER A 259 -15.31 -12.39 -6.25
C SER A 259 -16.29 -11.22 -6.07
N LEU A 260 -15.79 -10.03 -5.72
CA LEU A 260 -16.55 -8.79 -5.74
C LEU A 260 -16.39 -8.14 -7.11
N VAL A 261 -17.34 -8.43 -8.01
CA VAL A 261 -17.61 -7.54 -9.14
C VAL A 261 -18.08 -6.22 -8.50
N PRO A 262 -17.37 -5.09 -8.67
CA PRO A 262 -17.89 -3.83 -8.21
C PRO A 262 -19.26 -3.63 -8.88
N PRO A 263 -20.32 -3.28 -8.13
CA PRO A 263 -21.61 -3.03 -8.75
C PRO A 263 -21.42 -1.97 -9.86
N PRO A 264 -22.13 -2.11 -11.00
CA PRO A 264 -22.03 -1.13 -12.07
C PRO A 264 -22.36 0.25 -11.49
N PHE A 265 -21.43 1.18 -11.67
CA PHE A 265 -21.65 2.60 -11.40
C PHE A 265 -22.83 3.05 -12.27
N ARG A 266 -23.96 3.36 -11.65
CA ARG A 266 -25.05 4.17 -12.24
C ARG A 266 -25.03 5.52 -11.57
#